data_AF-A0A0C3Q0I1-F1
#
_entry.id   AF-A0A0C3Q0I1-F1
#
_cell.length_a   1.000
_cell.length_b   1.000
_cell.length_c   1.000
_cell.angle_alpha   90.00
_cell.angle_beta   90.00
_cell.angle_gamma   90.00
#
_symmetry.space_group_name_H-M   'P 1'
#
loop_
_entity.id
_entity.type
_entity.pdbx_description
1 polymer ?
#
loop_
_entity_poly.entity_id
_entity_poly.type
_entity_poly.pdbx_seq_one_letter_code
_entity_poly.pdbx_strand_id
1 'polypeptide(L)'
;MSESINEKEQANRPTSAQDALSDEVEDRAKHLRICPRKVLESLSHLRIDGARIKPIEGQTPKAGGKANVETAILASARASGSSESDEKEYVAAKKLRFDDGTDDDRTLAPLAHEVNLLNNLSHENVVELLGFVEDVGQGVAWMVFAWEQNGNLREFIRSAK
;
A
#
# COMPACT_ATOMS: atom_id res chain seq x y z
N MET A 1 -17.86 -15.93 -79.81
CA MET A 1 -18.76 -15.30 -78.83
C MET A 1 -19.16 -16.42 -77.88
N SER A 2 -18.46 -16.58 -76.75
CA SER A 2 -18.86 -16.02 -75.44
C SER A 2 -20.21 -16.65 -75.02
N GLU A 3 -20.37 -17.44 -73.96
CA GLU A 3 -19.89 -17.26 -72.59
C GLU A 3 -19.86 -18.60 -71.82
N SER A 4 -18.82 -18.76 -71.00
CA SER A 4 -18.80 -19.50 -69.72
C SER A 4 -19.10 -18.45 -68.60
N ILE A 5 -19.48 -18.72 -67.34
CA ILE A 5 -18.77 -19.42 -66.24
C ILE A 5 -19.68 -19.36 -64.97
N ASN A 6 -19.61 -20.43 -64.16
CA ASN A 6 -19.70 -20.53 -62.67
C ASN A 6 -20.97 -20.27 -61.85
N GLU A 7 -21.46 -21.36 -61.27
CA GLU A 7 -21.73 -21.49 -59.84
C GLU A 7 -20.42 -21.44 -59.02
N LYS A 8 -20.43 -20.80 -57.84
CA LYS A 8 -19.77 -21.28 -56.60
C LYS A 8 -20.02 -20.35 -55.40
N GLU A 9 -20.79 -20.89 -54.46
CA GLU A 9 -20.43 -21.08 -53.05
C GLU A 9 -20.05 -19.83 -52.21
N GLN A 10 -21.01 -19.38 -51.40
CA GLN A 10 -20.77 -18.50 -50.25
C GLN A 10 -19.94 -19.24 -49.20
N ALA A 11 -18.66 -18.88 -49.10
CA ALA A 11 -17.80 -19.31 -48.01
C ALA A 11 -18.09 -18.48 -46.74
N ASN A 12 -18.83 -19.08 -45.80
CA ASN A 12 -18.82 -18.65 -44.40
C ASN A 12 -17.40 -18.82 -43.84
N ARG A 13 -16.70 -17.71 -43.59
CA ARG A 13 -15.47 -17.71 -42.77
C ARG A 13 -15.87 -17.81 -41.28
N PRO A 14 -15.20 -18.64 -40.48
CA PRO A 14 -15.42 -18.67 -39.04
C PRO A 14 -14.67 -17.49 -38.39
N THR A 15 -15.40 -16.45 -37.97
CA THR A 15 -14.87 -15.31 -37.18
C THR A 15 -14.74 -15.63 -35.68
N SER A 16 -14.75 -16.91 -35.29
CA SER A 16 -14.94 -17.28 -33.87
C SER A 16 -13.64 -17.50 -33.07
N ALA A 17 -12.46 -17.48 -33.70
CA ALA A 17 -11.21 -17.79 -33.00
C ALA A 17 -10.43 -16.55 -32.53
N GLN A 18 -10.61 -15.39 -33.18
CA GLN A 18 -9.86 -14.17 -32.82
C GLN A 18 -10.54 -13.39 -31.69
N ASP A 19 -11.88 -13.32 -31.68
CA ASP A 19 -12.63 -12.66 -30.59
C ASP A 19 -12.55 -13.41 -29.26
N ALA A 20 -12.53 -14.76 -29.30
CA ALA A 20 -12.39 -15.59 -28.10
C ALA A 20 -10.99 -15.49 -27.47
N LEU A 21 -9.94 -15.35 -28.29
CA LEU A 21 -8.58 -15.15 -27.77
C LEU A 21 -8.39 -13.75 -27.15
N SER A 22 -9.05 -12.71 -27.68
CA SER A 22 -8.99 -11.38 -27.08
C SER A 22 -9.74 -11.31 -25.75
N ASP A 23 -10.91 -11.93 -25.64
CA ASP A 23 -11.68 -11.97 -24.39
C ASP A 23 -10.94 -12.76 -23.30
N GLU A 24 -10.29 -13.89 -23.63
CA GLU A 24 -9.50 -14.66 -22.67
C GLU A 24 -8.22 -13.93 -22.20
N VAL A 25 -7.58 -13.14 -23.08
CA VAL A 25 -6.41 -12.32 -22.70
C VAL A 25 -6.85 -11.13 -21.84
N GLU A 26 -8.00 -10.53 -22.13
CA GLU A 26 -8.56 -9.44 -21.34
C GLU A 26 -9.08 -9.94 -19.98
N ASP A 27 -9.62 -11.16 -19.90
CA ASP A 27 -10.04 -11.80 -18.65
C ASP A 27 -8.84 -12.29 -17.80
N ARG A 28 -7.78 -12.81 -18.43
CA ARG A 28 -6.51 -13.09 -17.74
C ARG A 28 -5.81 -11.82 -17.27
N ALA A 29 -5.93 -10.72 -17.99
CA ALA A 29 -5.41 -9.42 -17.58
C ALA A 29 -6.22 -8.84 -16.39
N LYS A 30 -7.53 -9.07 -16.33
CA LYS A 30 -8.37 -8.73 -15.17
C LYS A 30 -7.97 -9.52 -13.91
N HIS A 31 -7.47 -10.74 -14.08
CA HIS A 31 -6.96 -11.58 -12.99
C HIS A 31 -5.56 -11.21 -12.46
N LEU A 32 -4.83 -10.28 -13.10
CA LEU A 32 -3.52 -9.81 -12.65
C LEU A 32 -3.56 -8.40 -12.02
N ARG A 33 -4.73 -7.75 -12.01
CA ARG A 33 -4.88 -6.45 -11.38
C ARG A 33 -4.81 -6.63 -9.86
N ILE A 34 -3.71 -6.15 -9.28
CA ILE A 34 -3.56 -6.08 -7.82
C ILE A 34 -4.74 -5.28 -7.28
N CYS A 35 -5.60 -5.92 -6.49
CA CYS A 35 -6.66 -5.26 -5.73
C CYS A 35 -6.07 -4.82 -4.39
N PRO A 36 -5.81 -3.52 -4.15
CA PRO A 36 -5.13 -3.05 -2.94
C PRO A 36 -5.84 -3.46 -1.66
N ARG A 37 -7.18 -3.40 -1.67
CA ARG A 37 -8.02 -3.88 -0.56
C ARG A 37 -7.78 -5.35 -0.22
N LYS A 38 -7.73 -6.24 -1.23
CA LYS A 38 -7.48 -7.67 -1.00
C LYS A 38 -6.08 -7.92 -0.43
N VAL A 39 -5.08 -7.15 -0.89
CA VAL A 39 -3.72 -7.22 -0.34
C VAL A 39 -3.72 -6.82 1.14
N LEU A 40 -4.32 -5.68 1.48
CA LEU A 40 -4.38 -5.19 2.86
C LEU A 40 -5.22 -6.11 3.77
N GLU A 41 -6.30 -6.71 3.24
CA GLU A 41 -7.07 -7.75 3.94
C GLU A 41 -6.22 -8.97 4.29
N SER A 42 -5.40 -9.46 3.35
CA SER A 42 -4.48 -10.58 3.59
C SER A 42 -3.41 -10.26 4.65
N LEU A 43 -3.11 -8.97 4.85
CA LEU A 43 -2.16 -8.45 5.83
C LEU A 43 -2.85 -7.87 7.07
N SER A 44 -4.10 -8.27 7.34
CA SER A 44 -4.90 -7.79 8.48
C SER A 44 -4.25 -7.98 9.86
N HIS A 45 -3.34 -8.93 10.01
CA HIS A 45 -2.56 -9.13 11.24
C HIS A 45 -1.60 -7.97 11.56
N LEU A 46 -1.25 -7.14 10.56
CA LEU A 46 -0.46 -5.93 10.73
C LEU A 46 -1.32 -4.68 10.96
N ARG A 47 -2.65 -4.80 10.97
CA ARG A 47 -3.54 -3.63 11.17
C ARG A 47 -3.44 -3.15 12.61
N ILE A 48 -3.19 -1.86 12.76
CA ILE A 48 -3.14 -1.15 14.03
C ILE A 48 -4.37 -0.26 14.13
N ASP A 49 -5.04 -0.29 15.28
CA ASP A 49 -6.07 0.69 15.61
C ASP A 49 -5.43 2.09 15.69
N GLY A 50 -5.89 3.02 14.85
CA GLY A 50 -5.39 4.39 14.79
C GLY A 50 -5.45 5.12 16.14
N ALA A 51 -6.41 4.77 17.02
CA ALA A 51 -6.51 5.35 18.36
C ALA A 51 -5.31 5.01 19.27
N ARG A 52 -4.54 3.97 18.92
CA ARG A 52 -3.30 3.59 19.63
C ARG A 52 -2.10 4.43 19.23
N ILE A 53 -2.17 5.15 18.11
CA ILE A 53 -1.09 6.01 17.62
C ILE A 53 -1.31 7.42 18.15
N LYS A 54 -0.48 7.84 19.10
CA LYS A 54 -0.57 9.16 19.74
C LYS A 54 0.57 10.05 19.25
N PRO A 55 0.31 11.03 18.37
CA PRO A 55 1.33 11.96 17.91
C PRO A 55 1.96 12.71 19.08
N ILE A 56 3.25 13.03 18.99
CA ILE A 56 3.93 13.83 20.01
C ILE A 56 3.61 15.32 19.80
N GLU A 57 3.02 15.96 20.80
CA GLU A 57 2.73 17.39 20.76
C GLU A 57 4.02 18.23 20.59
N GLY A 58 3.93 19.27 19.76
CA GLY A 58 5.05 20.20 19.51
C GLY A 58 6.07 19.73 18.47
N GLN A 59 5.98 18.49 17.97
CA GLN A 59 6.82 18.04 16.86
C GLN A 59 6.16 18.31 15.50
N THR A 60 6.90 18.93 14.59
CA THR A 60 6.43 19.16 13.22
C THR A 60 6.68 17.91 12.36
N PRO A 61 5.69 17.49 11.55
CA PRO A 61 5.90 16.39 10.62
C PRO A 61 6.98 16.72 9.60
N LYS A 62 7.79 15.72 9.24
CA LYS A 62 8.74 15.78 8.12
C LYS A 62 8.03 15.46 6.82
N ALA A 63 8.13 16.35 5.85
CA ALA A 63 7.56 16.14 4.53
C ALA A 63 8.43 15.19 3.68
N GLY A 64 7.81 14.12 3.17
CA GLY A 64 8.32 13.31 2.08
C GLY A 64 7.61 13.63 0.76
N GLY A 65 7.99 12.94 -0.31
CA GLY A 65 7.42 13.19 -1.66
C GLY A 65 5.91 12.96 -1.76
N LYS A 66 5.38 11.93 -1.09
CA LYS A 66 3.95 11.57 -1.10
C LYS A 66 3.33 11.38 0.29
N ALA A 67 4.12 11.57 1.34
CA ALA A 67 3.70 11.33 2.72
C ALA A 67 4.29 12.39 3.64
N ASN A 68 3.69 12.53 4.82
CA ASN A 68 4.32 13.18 5.95
C ASN A 68 4.71 12.11 6.98
N VAL A 69 5.86 12.27 7.62
CA VAL A 69 6.30 11.37 8.68
C VAL A 69 6.31 12.17 9.98
N GLU A 70 5.61 11.68 10.99
CA GLU A 70 5.60 12.27 12.32
C GLU A 70 5.98 11.23 13.37
N THR A 71 6.52 11.69 14.49
CA THR A 71 6.81 10.84 15.64
C THR A 71 5.54 10.65 16.45
N ALA A 72 5.30 9.41 16.87
CA ALA A 72 4.16 9.05 17.70
C ALA A 72 4.58 8.04 18.78
N ILE A 73 3.70 7.84 19.75
CA ILE A 73 3.79 6.76 20.74
C ILE A 73 2.74 5.72 20.37
N LEU A 74 3.16 4.46 20.30
CA LEU A 74 2.27 3.32 20.11
C LEU A 74 1.82 2.81 21.48
N ALA A 75 0.51 2.85 21.76
CA ALA A 75 -0.04 2.27 22.96
C ALA A 75 -0.06 0.73 22.87
N SER A 76 0.31 0.06 23.98
CA SER A 76 0.23 -1.41 24.09
C SER A 76 -1.18 -1.94 23.85
N ALA A 77 -1.28 -3.10 23.22
CA ALA A 77 -2.56 -3.76 22.93
C ALA A 77 -3.22 -4.39 24.19
N ARG A 78 -2.49 -4.54 25.30
CA ARG A 78 -3.01 -5.13 26.55
C ARG A 78 -3.20 -4.06 27.61
N ALA A 79 -4.43 -3.93 28.09
CA ALA A 79 -4.71 -3.16 29.30
C ALA A 79 -4.19 -3.94 30.52
N SER A 80 -3.17 -3.37 31.18
CA SER A 80 -2.83 -3.45 32.61
C SER A 80 -2.81 -4.83 33.30
N GLY A 81 -1.63 -5.27 33.72
CA GLY A 81 -1.50 -6.39 34.66
C GLY A 81 -0.10 -6.66 35.23
N SER A 82 0.98 -6.14 34.65
CA SER A 82 2.33 -6.30 35.22
C SER A 82 3.07 -4.98 35.26
N SER A 83 3.60 -4.65 36.43
CA SER A 83 4.53 -3.56 36.65
C SER A 83 5.84 -3.83 35.94
N GLU A 84 5.92 -3.58 34.63
CA GLU A 84 7.19 -3.54 33.91
C GLU A 84 7.18 -2.32 32.99
N SER A 85 8.01 -1.35 33.40
CA SER A 85 8.36 -0.05 32.81
C SER A 85 7.31 0.71 31.99
N ASP A 86 7.12 1.99 32.34
CA ASP A 86 6.42 3.02 31.55
C ASP A 86 7.24 3.39 30.27
N GLU A 87 7.79 2.38 29.59
CA GLU A 87 8.58 2.53 28.38
C GLU A 87 7.65 2.87 27.22
N LYS A 88 7.66 4.14 26.86
CA LYS A 88 6.97 4.66 25.69
C LYS A 88 7.59 4.03 24.44
N GLU A 89 6.81 3.23 23.73
CA GLU A 89 7.20 2.71 22.42
C GLU A 89 7.06 3.84 21.38
N TYR A 90 8.18 4.50 21.07
CA TYR A 90 8.23 5.52 20.03
C TYR A 90 8.19 4.86 18.65
N VAL A 91 7.39 5.43 17.76
CA VAL A 91 7.22 4.97 16.39
C VAL A 91 7.24 6.13 15.41
N ALA A 92 7.55 5.84 14.15
CA ALA A 92 7.37 6.79 13.05
C ALA A 92 6.06 6.47 12.30
N ALA A 93 5.12 7.41 12.29
CA ALA A 93 3.87 7.32 11.54
C ALA A 93 4.04 8.04 10.19
N LYS A 94 4.15 7.27 9.11
CA LYS A 94 4.18 7.76 7.73
C LYS A 94 2.74 7.85 7.20
N LYS A 95 2.18 9.06 7.19
CA LYS A 95 0.83 9.37 6.72
C LYS A 95 0.86 9.68 5.22
N LEU A 96 0.27 8.82 4.41
CA LEU A 96 0.13 9.03 2.98
C LEU A 96 -0.87 10.16 2.70
N ARG A 97 -0.58 10.99 1.70
CA ARG A 97 -1.50 12.01 1.23
C ARG A 97 -2.48 11.42 0.23
N PHE A 98 -3.76 11.72 0.44
CA PHE A 98 -4.84 11.40 -0.48
C PHE A 98 -5.05 12.58 -1.41
N ASP A 99 -5.35 12.29 -2.67
CA ASP A 99 -5.84 13.28 -3.63
C ASP A 99 -7.37 13.23 -3.59
N ASP A 100 -8.01 14.38 -3.42
CA ASP A 100 -9.47 14.44 -3.33
C ASP A 100 -10.11 14.06 -4.67
N GLY A 101 -11.05 13.11 -4.64
CA GLY A 101 -11.75 12.64 -5.84
C GLY A 101 -11.09 11.48 -6.59
N THR A 102 -10.02 10.89 -6.06
CA THR A 102 -9.45 9.64 -6.60
C THR A 102 -10.16 8.41 -6.04
N ASP A 103 -10.42 7.41 -6.90
CA ASP A 103 -10.93 6.09 -6.51
C ASP A 103 -10.11 5.47 -5.37
N ASP A 104 -10.79 4.90 -4.37
CA ASP A 104 -10.20 4.34 -3.15
C ASP A 104 -9.07 3.34 -3.47
N ASP A 105 -9.30 2.45 -4.44
CA ASP A 105 -8.31 1.46 -4.84
C ASP A 105 -7.04 2.15 -5.38
N ARG A 106 -7.18 3.18 -6.20
CA ARG A 106 -6.02 3.93 -6.71
C ARG A 106 -5.27 4.65 -5.59
N THR A 107 -5.98 5.11 -4.57
CA THR A 107 -5.38 5.81 -3.44
C THR A 107 -4.70 4.85 -2.45
N LEU A 108 -5.24 3.64 -2.28
CA LEU A 108 -4.66 2.59 -1.44
C LEU A 108 -3.53 1.82 -2.12
N ALA A 109 -3.43 1.85 -3.45
CA ALA A 109 -2.41 1.10 -4.18
C ALA A 109 -0.97 1.34 -3.68
N PRO A 110 -0.52 2.59 -3.40
CA PRO A 110 0.79 2.83 -2.82
C PRO A 110 0.96 2.19 -1.43
N LEU A 111 -0.06 2.29 -0.56
CA LEU A 111 -0.03 1.68 0.77
C LEU A 111 0.10 0.15 0.65
N ALA A 112 -0.80 -0.48 -0.09
CA ALA A 112 -0.83 -1.92 -0.28
C ALA A 112 0.48 -2.45 -0.86
N HIS A 113 1.05 -1.74 -1.84
CA HIS A 113 2.31 -2.13 -2.44
C HIS A 113 3.47 -2.05 -1.45
N GLU A 114 3.63 -0.93 -0.73
CA GLU A 114 4.71 -0.76 0.23
C GLU A 114 4.59 -1.71 1.42
N VAL A 115 3.40 -1.87 1.99
CA VAL A 115 3.16 -2.79 3.12
C VAL A 115 3.42 -4.24 2.71
N ASN A 116 2.94 -4.67 1.54
CA ASN A 116 3.19 -6.03 1.06
C ASN A 116 4.66 -6.33 0.79
N LEU A 117 5.41 -5.32 0.31
CA LEU A 117 6.85 -5.45 0.11
C LEU A 117 7.58 -5.54 1.46
N LEU A 118 7.29 -4.63 2.38
CA LEU A 118 8.02 -4.48 3.64
C LEU A 118 7.67 -5.53 4.69
N ASN A 119 6.45 -6.08 4.69
CA ASN A 119 6.04 -7.15 5.62
C ASN A 119 6.96 -8.39 5.56
N ASN A 120 7.58 -8.64 4.40
CA ASN A 120 8.42 -9.81 4.20
C ASN A 120 9.92 -9.50 4.36
N LEU A 121 10.28 -8.27 4.78
CA LEU A 121 11.66 -7.84 4.94
C LEU A 121 12.00 -7.71 6.42
N SER A 122 12.95 -8.53 6.88
CA SER A 122 13.51 -8.46 8.23
C SER A 122 15.03 -8.52 8.15
N HIS A 123 15.69 -7.40 8.42
CA HIS A 123 17.14 -7.25 8.31
C HIS A 123 17.62 -6.08 9.17
N GLU A 124 18.78 -6.21 9.81
CA GLU A 124 19.36 -5.20 10.72
C GLU A 124 19.50 -3.80 10.10
N ASN A 125 19.78 -3.74 8.78
CA ASN A 125 19.97 -2.48 8.05
C ASN A 125 18.73 -1.98 7.29
N VAL A 126 17.55 -2.56 7.55
CA VAL A 126 16.28 -2.14 6.95
C VAL A 126 15.31 -1.83 8.08
N VAL A 127 14.74 -0.62 8.07
CA VAL A 127 13.78 -0.21 9.10
C VAL A 127 12.57 -1.15 9.11
N GLU A 128 12.19 -1.59 10.32
CA GLU A 128 11.09 -2.52 10.51
C GLU A 128 9.73 -1.83 10.33
N LEU A 129 8.85 -2.48 9.55
CA LEU A 129 7.44 -2.13 9.49
C LEU A 129 6.70 -2.82 10.63
N LEU A 130 6.17 -2.05 11.57
CA LEU A 130 5.39 -2.55 12.70
C LEU A 130 3.94 -2.82 12.30
N GLY A 131 3.41 -2.05 11.35
CA GLY A 131 2.07 -2.26 10.83
C GLY A 131 1.53 -1.07 10.06
N PHE A 132 0.20 -1.05 9.86
CA PHE A 132 -0.47 0.03 9.13
C PHE A 132 -1.83 0.37 9.73
N VAL A 133 -2.27 1.60 9.49
CA VAL A 133 -3.61 2.10 9.82
C VAL A 133 -4.32 2.45 8.52
N GLU A 134 -5.53 1.96 8.34
CA GLU A 134 -6.33 2.18 7.14
C GLU A 134 -7.77 2.49 7.55
N ASP A 135 -8.27 3.66 7.16
CA ASP A 135 -9.70 3.99 7.17
C ASP A 135 -10.00 4.79 5.89
N VAL A 136 -10.52 4.06 4.90
CA VAL A 136 -10.84 4.61 3.59
C VAL A 136 -11.90 5.71 3.69
N GLY A 137 -12.89 5.55 4.57
CA GLY A 137 -13.98 6.50 4.75
C GLY A 137 -13.52 7.83 5.34
N GLN A 138 -12.39 7.83 6.04
CA GLN A 138 -11.77 9.03 6.62
C GLN A 138 -10.52 9.50 5.85
N GLY A 139 -10.17 8.87 4.73
CA GLY A 139 -8.95 9.19 3.98
C GLY A 139 -7.68 8.96 4.80
N VAL A 140 -7.64 7.89 5.58
CA VAL A 140 -6.54 7.51 6.47
C VAL A 140 -5.80 6.32 5.87
N ALA A 141 -4.51 6.51 5.58
CA ALA A 141 -3.58 5.45 5.20
C ALA A 141 -2.20 5.76 5.79
N TRP A 142 -1.85 5.10 6.88
CA TRP A 142 -0.60 5.29 7.59
C TRP A 142 0.20 4.00 7.61
N MET A 143 1.52 4.11 7.54
CA MET A 143 2.45 3.04 7.86
C MET A 143 3.16 3.39 9.16
N VAL A 144 3.34 2.39 10.02
CA VAL A 144 3.96 2.55 11.34
C VAL A 144 5.29 1.80 11.32
N PHE A 145 6.37 2.53 11.54
CA PHE A 145 7.73 2.00 11.55
C PHE A 145 8.36 2.12 12.93
N ALA A 146 9.35 1.26 13.19
CA ALA A 146 10.25 1.44 14.33
C ALA A 146 10.90 2.83 14.31
N TRP A 147 11.10 3.42 15.50
CA TRP A 147 11.69 4.75 15.61
C TRP A 147 13.22 4.72 15.55
N GLU A 148 13.77 5.42 14.56
CA GLU A 148 15.21 5.62 14.40
C GLU A 148 15.67 6.89 15.13
N GLN A 149 16.29 6.72 16.31
CA GLN A 149 16.63 7.83 17.23
C GLN A 149 17.49 8.93 16.61
N ASN A 150 18.44 8.56 15.75
CA ASN A 150 19.34 9.50 15.07
C ASN A 150 18.74 10.11 13.79
N GLY A 151 17.55 9.65 13.39
CA GLY A 151 16.83 10.14 12.23
C GLY A 151 17.58 9.91 10.92
N ASN A 152 17.46 10.87 9.99
CA ASN A 152 18.02 10.74 8.65
C ASN A 152 19.55 10.97 8.65
N LEU A 153 20.29 10.05 8.01
CA LEU A 153 21.75 10.12 7.89
C LEU A 153 22.28 11.47 7.37
N ARG A 154 21.61 12.05 6.36
CA ARG A 154 22.02 13.33 5.75
C ARG A 154 21.87 14.50 6.74
N GLU A 155 20.88 14.46 7.62
CA GLU A 155 20.70 15.47 8.68
C GLU A 155 21.71 15.24 9.80
N PHE A 156 21.86 14.00 10.24
CA PHE A 156 22.80 13.60 11.29
C PHE A 156 24.25 14.00 10.97
N ILE A 157 24.72 13.71 9.76
CA ILE A 157 26.08 14.09 9.33
C ILE A 157 26.24 15.62 9.31
N ARG A 158 25.20 16.38 8.95
CA ARG A 158 25.26 17.84 8.92
C ARG A 158 25.27 18.47 10.32
N SER A 159 24.64 17.84 11.31
CA SER A 159 24.62 18.33 12.69
C SER A 159 25.89 18.02 13.47
N ALA A 160 26.70 17.06 13.01
CA ALA A 160 27.95 16.67 13.66
C ALA A 160 29.13 17.63 13.39
N LYS A 161 28.86 18.92 13.18
CA LYS A 161 29.86 19.96 12.92
C LYS A 161 30.11 20.85 14.12
#